data_AF-A0A523XZ56-F1
#
_entry.id   AF-A0A523XZ56-F1
#
_cell.length_a   1.000
_cell.length_b   1.000
_cell.length_c   1.000
_cell.angle_alpha   90.00
_cell.angle_beta   90.00
_cell.angle_gamma   90.00
#
_symmetry.space_group_name_H-M   'P 1'
#
loop_
_entity.id
_entity.type
_entity.pdbx_description
1 polymer ?
#
loop_
_entity_poly.entity_id
_entity_poly.type
_entity_poly.pdbx_seq_one_letter_code
_entity_poly.pdbx_strand_id
1 'polypeptide(L)'
;MLHPYSFAQLTTCLTPGIIHAGEKEMSDNDRPLILLTNDDGIRSPGLWAAAEALSTLGYVTVAAPREQSSGAGRSMPVSSDGKLHEEEVEIRGKLWKVYAVGGSPAQAVLHGILELMPRRPDLVVAGINYGENLTVSITISGTVGAALQGAAYGAPSLAVSLEVPQEYFETYSTEIDFSVAAHFTAFFAEMLLNSEPFKEVDVLKVDVPCDATPQTPWRLTRLSRHPYYIPVIPRRKQLDESAPVDYQIVLDEAKLEADSDVYAMRVARQVSVTPLSLDLTSRVDLRELERHLRDKVG
;
A
#
# COMPACT_ATOMS: atom_id res chain seq x y z
N MET A 1 -47.27 41.07 50.68
CA MET A 1 -47.32 39.80 51.45
C MET A 1 -48.54 39.06 50.95
N LEU A 2 -48.38 37.98 50.17
CA LEU A 2 -49.38 36.92 49.92
C LEU A 2 -48.88 35.98 48.80
N HIS A 3 -48.56 34.76 49.20
CA HIS A 3 -48.79 33.52 48.47
C HIS A 3 -49.72 32.67 49.38
N PRO A 4 -50.42 31.58 48.93
CA PRO A 4 -50.03 30.69 47.83
C PRO A 4 -51.14 30.09 46.92
N TYR A 5 -50.67 29.52 45.79
CA TYR A 5 -50.98 28.28 45.05
C TYR A 5 -52.43 27.77 44.75
N SER A 6 -52.73 27.61 43.45
CA SER A 6 -52.81 26.30 42.74
C SER A 6 -53.46 26.43 41.34
N PHE A 7 -52.84 25.91 40.26
CA PHE A 7 -53.39 24.84 39.40
C PHE A 7 -52.55 24.54 38.13
N ALA A 8 -52.50 23.23 37.82
CA ALA A 8 -52.42 22.57 36.50
C ALA A 8 -51.09 22.48 35.72
N GLN A 9 -50.66 21.21 35.58
CA GLN A 9 -49.67 20.68 34.64
C GLN A 9 -50.26 20.52 33.23
N LEU A 10 -49.42 20.71 32.20
CA LEU A 10 -49.49 19.95 30.95
C LEU A 10 -48.06 19.79 30.41
N THR A 11 -47.68 18.53 30.22
CA THR A 11 -46.34 18.06 29.91
C THR A 11 -46.08 18.10 28.40
N THR A 12 -44.98 18.70 27.97
CA THR A 12 -44.39 18.47 26.64
C THR A 12 -42.90 18.14 26.82
N CYS A 13 -42.51 16.96 26.33
CA CYS A 13 -41.14 16.45 26.33
C CYS A 13 -40.21 17.37 25.53
N LEU A 14 -39.11 17.79 26.16
CA LEU A 14 -37.96 18.41 25.49
C LEU A 14 -36.92 17.33 25.20
N THR A 15 -36.56 17.17 23.93
CA THR A 15 -35.36 16.45 23.47
C THR A 15 -34.09 17.19 23.91
N PRO A 16 -33.05 16.50 24.44
CA PRO A 16 -31.75 17.14 24.68
C PRO A 16 -31.01 17.35 23.36
N GLY A 17 -30.46 18.55 23.19
CA GLY A 17 -29.68 18.95 22.02
C GLY A 17 -28.37 18.17 21.87
N ILE A 18 -28.01 17.90 20.62
CA ILE A 18 -26.73 17.35 20.21
C ILE A 18 -25.67 18.44 20.35
N ILE A 19 -24.74 18.25 21.28
CA ILE A 19 -23.49 19.00 21.38
C ILE A 19 -22.57 18.55 20.23
N HIS A 20 -22.33 19.43 19.25
CA HIS A 20 -21.23 19.27 18.30
C HIS A 20 -19.91 19.40 19.06
N ALA A 21 -19.15 18.30 19.17
CA ALA A 21 -17.74 18.38 19.51
C ALA A 21 -17.02 19.06 18.34
N GLY A 22 -16.45 20.24 18.59
CA GLY A 22 -15.69 20.97 17.59
C GLY A 22 -14.45 20.19 17.17
N GLU A 23 -14.29 20.00 15.86
CA GLU A 23 -13.03 19.57 15.26
C GLU A 23 -11.98 20.65 15.55
N LYS A 24 -10.97 20.29 16.34
CA LYS A 24 -9.84 21.17 16.63
C LYS A 24 -8.92 21.11 15.40
N GLU A 25 -8.84 22.18 14.62
CA GLU A 25 -7.88 22.28 13.51
C GLU A 25 -6.46 22.02 14.03
N MET A 26 -5.82 20.96 13.53
CA MET A 26 -4.41 20.66 13.84
C MET A 26 -3.53 21.76 13.28
N SER A 27 -2.53 22.19 14.04
CA SER A 27 -1.49 23.07 13.51
C SER A 27 -0.72 22.33 12.41
N ASP A 28 -0.25 23.06 11.38
CA ASP A 28 0.46 22.44 10.25
C ASP A 28 1.72 21.66 10.69
N ASN A 29 2.30 22.01 11.85
CA ASN A 29 3.44 21.31 12.43
C ASN A 29 3.09 19.99 13.15
N ASP A 30 1.82 19.78 13.50
CA ASP A 30 1.37 18.56 14.20
C ASP A 30 0.76 17.53 13.23
N ARG A 31 0.66 17.84 11.93
CA ARG A 31 0.14 16.90 10.93
C ARG A 31 1.15 15.78 10.67
N PRO A 32 0.69 14.51 10.55
CA PRO A 32 1.53 13.43 10.08
C PRO A 32 2.18 13.76 8.74
N LEU A 33 3.47 13.46 8.60
CA LEU A 33 4.17 13.51 7.32
C LEU A 33 4.13 12.14 6.66
N ILE A 34 3.53 12.07 5.48
CA ILE A 34 3.32 10.84 4.73
C ILE A 34 4.20 10.91 3.47
N LEU A 35 5.05 9.92 3.25
CA LEU A 35 5.76 9.76 1.98
C LEU A 35 4.95 8.84 1.08
N LEU A 36 4.57 9.32 -0.10
CA LEU A 36 3.84 8.55 -1.09
C LEU A 36 4.70 8.27 -2.33
N THR A 37 4.63 7.04 -2.83
CA THR A 37 5.35 6.56 -4.01
C THR A 37 4.55 5.45 -4.73
N ASN A 38 5.09 4.91 -5.82
CA ASN A 38 4.59 3.73 -6.52
C ASN A 38 5.71 3.13 -7.40
N ASP A 39 5.39 2.09 -8.16
CA ASP A 39 6.21 1.62 -9.30
C ASP A 39 5.68 2.03 -10.67
N ASP A 40 4.39 2.38 -10.79
CA ASP A 40 3.81 2.87 -12.04
C ASP A 40 4.41 4.19 -12.54
N GLY A 41 5.00 4.99 -11.67
CA GLY A 41 5.59 6.29 -11.97
C GLY A 41 4.68 7.48 -11.63
N ILE A 42 5.27 8.68 -11.67
CA ILE A 42 4.67 9.93 -11.16
C ILE A 42 3.34 10.32 -11.82
N ARG A 43 3.07 9.82 -13.03
CA ARG A 43 1.84 10.12 -13.78
C ARG A 43 0.70 9.14 -13.53
N SER A 44 0.89 8.13 -12.68
CA SER A 44 -0.11 7.10 -12.43
C SER A 44 -1.40 7.66 -11.80
N PRO A 45 -2.58 7.39 -12.39
CA PRO A 45 -3.87 7.71 -11.76
C PRO A 45 -4.03 7.10 -10.36
N GLY A 46 -3.52 5.88 -10.14
CA GLY A 46 -3.56 5.21 -8.84
C GLY A 46 -2.73 5.93 -7.76
N LEU A 47 -1.61 6.54 -8.14
CA LEU A 47 -0.79 7.40 -7.26
C LEU A 47 -1.59 8.63 -6.83
N TRP A 48 -2.25 9.29 -7.78
CA TRP A 48 -3.02 10.50 -7.48
C TRP A 48 -4.27 10.23 -6.65
N ALA A 49 -4.94 9.10 -6.88
CA ALA A 49 -6.04 8.64 -6.04
C ALA A 49 -5.57 8.40 -4.58
N ALA A 50 -4.40 7.78 -4.40
CA ALA A 50 -3.80 7.62 -3.08
C ALA A 50 -3.43 8.96 -2.45
N ALA A 51 -2.82 9.87 -3.21
CA ALA A 51 -2.43 11.20 -2.74
C ALA A 51 -3.65 11.99 -2.25
N GLU A 52 -4.75 11.95 -3.00
CA GLU A 52 -5.99 12.61 -2.61
C GLU A 52 -6.56 12.02 -1.31
N ALA A 53 -6.64 10.69 -1.19
CA ALA A 53 -7.15 10.05 0.01
C ALA A 53 -6.30 10.34 1.25
N LEU A 54 -4.98 10.24 1.12
CA LEU A 54 -4.02 10.47 2.21
C LEU A 54 -3.93 11.95 2.63
N SER A 55 -4.22 12.90 1.73
CA SER A 55 -4.22 14.34 2.04
C SER A 55 -5.20 14.73 3.16
N THR A 56 -6.20 13.87 3.41
CA THR A 56 -7.14 14.04 4.52
C THR A 56 -6.51 13.75 5.89
N LEU A 57 -5.46 12.91 5.93
CA LEU A 57 -4.83 12.43 7.16
C LEU A 57 -3.58 13.25 7.54
N GLY A 58 -2.82 13.73 6.55
CA GLY A 58 -1.52 14.34 6.81
C GLY A 58 -0.96 15.12 5.61
N TYR A 59 0.26 15.63 5.76
CA TYR A 59 1.02 16.22 4.67
C TYR A 59 1.72 15.11 3.86
N VAL A 60 1.21 14.83 2.67
CA VAL A 60 1.75 13.92 1.65
C VAL A 60 2.88 14.56 0.83
N THR A 61 4.11 14.09 1.01
CA THR A 61 5.20 14.32 0.04
C THR A 61 5.16 13.20 -0.99
N VAL A 62 5.02 13.52 -2.28
CA VAL A 62 5.04 12.50 -3.35
C VAL A 62 6.44 12.44 -3.96
N ALA A 63 7.08 11.28 -3.90
CA ALA A 63 8.33 10.99 -4.60
C ALA A 63 8.21 9.65 -5.32
N ALA A 64 8.09 9.68 -6.64
CA ALA A 64 7.83 8.48 -7.45
C ALA A 64 8.79 8.41 -8.64
N PRO A 65 9.05 7.22 -9.20
CA PRO A 65 9.82 7.07 -10.42
C PRO A 65 9.29 7.98 -11.55
N ARG A 66 10.19 8.53 -12.37
CA ARG A 66 9.79 9.27 -13.58
C ARG A 66 9.17 8.35 -14.63
N GLU A 67 9.60 7.09 -14.68
CA GLU A 67 9.11 6.05 -15.59
C GLU A 67 8.56 4.83 -14.83
N GLN A 68 7.66 4.09 -15.50
CA GLN A 68 7.14 2.79 -15.04
C GLN A 68 8.29 1.82 -14.73
N SER A 69 8.21 1.17 -13.57
CA SER A 69 9.24 0.31 -12.99
C SER A 69 8.66 -1.01 -12.44
N SER A 70 7.57 -1.51 -13.03
CA SER A 70 7.02 -2.85 -12.74
C SER A 70 8.10 -3.93 -12.71
N GLY A 71 8.02 -4.80 -11.72
CA GLY A 71 8.99 -5.89 -11.55
C GLY A 71 10.33 -5.48 -10.95
N ALA A 72 10.50 -4.22 -10.52
CA ALA A 72 11.76 -3.75 -9.94
C ALA A 72 12.11 -4.36 -8.58
N GLY A 73 11.16 -5.04 -7.92
CA GLY A 73 11.31 -5.49 -6.53
C GLY A 73 11.78 -4.35 -5.63
N ARG A 74 12.77 -4.65 -4.77
CA ARG A 74 13.48 -3.65 -3.96
C ARG A 74 14.88 -3.33 -4.52
N SER A 75 14.99 -3.16 -5.84
CA SER A 75 16.28 -2.95 -6.50
C SER A 75 16.88 -1.56 -6.29
N MET A 76 18.20 -1.46 -6.41
CA MET A 76 18.98 -0.21 -6.42
C MET A 76 19.83 -0.14 -7.69
N PRO A 77 19.24 0.09 -8.87
CA PRO A 77 20.00 0.12 -10.13
C PRO A 77 21.10 1.19 -10.09
N VAL A 78 22.33 0.79 -10.44
CA VAL A 78 23.49 1.70 -10.52
C VAL A 78 23.41 2.64 -11.73
N SER A 79 22.56 2.32 -12.70
CA SER A 79 22.32 3.12 -13.90
C SER A 79 21.32 4.26 -13.69
N SER A 80 20.67 4.31 -12.52
CA SER A 80 19.78 5.41 -12.15
C SER A 80 20.54 6.73 -12.10
N ASP A 81 20.00 7.78 -12.71
CA ASP A 81 20.67 9.09 -12.76
C ASP A 81 20.46 9.93 -11.51
N GLY A 82 19.50 9.57 -10.66
CA GLY A 82 19.18 10.23 -9.38
C GLY A 82 18.63 11.65 -9.54
N LYS A 83 18.26 12.07 -10.76
CA LYS A 83 17.76 13.43 -10.99
C LYS A 83 16.35 13.59 -10.43
N LEU A 84 16.13 14.69 -9.73
CA LEU A 84 14.85 15.07 -9.16
C LEU A 84 14.23 16.17 -10.02
N HIS A 85 13.00 15.96 -10.47
CA HIS A 85 12.19 17.00 -11.09
C HIS A 85 11.06 17.38 -10.12
N GLU A 86 11.09 18.62 -9.62
CA GLU A 86 10.06 19.17 -8.73
C GLU A 86 8.95 19.81 -9.57
N GLU A 87 7.71 19.47 -9.24
CA GLU A 87 6.51 20.11 -9.75
C GLU A 87 5.58 20.47 -8.56
N GLU A 88 4.68 21.44 -8.79
CA GLU A 88 3.59 21.75 -7.86
C GLU A 88 2.26 21.27 -8.44
N VAL A 89 1.49 20.54 -7.65
CA VAL A 89 0.15 20.05 -8.02
C VAL A 89 -0.88 20.46 -6.99
N GLU A 90 -2.08 20.77 -7.45
CA GLU A 90 -3.20 21.09 -6.57
C GLU A 90 -3.96 19.81 -6.19
N ILE A 91 -3.99 19.48 -4.91
CA ILE A 91 -4.79 18.37 -4.36
C ILE A 91 -5.70 18.97 -3.30
N ARG A 92 -7.02 18.90 -3.53
CA ARG A 92 -8.07 19.45 -2.66
C ARG A 92 -7.84 20.93 -2.26
N GLY A 93 -7.48 21.77 -3.24
CA GLY A 93 -7.29 23.21 -3.02
C GLY A 93 -5.99 23.59 -2.32
N LYS A 94 -5.06 22.65 -2.14
CA LYS A 94 -3.72 22.89 -1.58
C LYS A 94 -2.66 22.58 -2.62
N LEU A 95 -1.62 23.40 -2.69
CA LEU A 95 -0.44 23.13 -3.52
C LEU A 95 0.52 22.19 -2.80
N TRP A 96 0.94 21.15 -3.51
CA TRP A 96 1.81 20.10 -3.02
C TRP A 96 3.05 20.01 -3.88
N LYS A 97 4.21 19.87 -3.23
CA LYS A 97 5.45 19.55 -3.92
C LYS A 97 5.50 18.06 -4.23
N VAL A 98 5.73 17.75 -5.50
CA VAL A 98 5.83 16.38 -6.00
C VAL A 98 7.10 16.23 -6.81
N TYR A 99 7.69 15.03 -6.73
CA TYR A 99 9.02 14.78 -7.23
C TYR A 99 9.02 13.56 -8.14
N ALA A 100 9.33 13.78 -9.42
CA ALA A 100 9.66 12.70 -10.33
C ALA A 100 11.16 12.36 -10.17
N VAL A 101 11.44 11.11 -9.85
CA VAL A 101 12.78 10.63 -9.51
C VAL A 101 13.33 9.75 -10.62
N GLY A 102 14.53 10.05 -11.11
CA GLY A 102 15.27 9.18 -12.02
C GLY A 102 15.89 7.98 -11.30
N GLY A 103 15.07 7.03 -10.87
CA GLY A 103 15.51 5.80 -10.20
C GLY A 103 14.37 4.81 -9.94
N SER A 104 14.70 3.69 -9.29
CA SER A 104 13.70 2.67 -8.91
C SER A 104 12.73 3.18 -7.84
N PRO A 105 11.60 2.48 -7.60
CA PRO A 105 10.67 2.83 -6.52
C PRO A 105 11.34 2.90 -5.14
N ALA A 106 12.24 1.95 -4.84
CA ALA A 106 13.03 1.98 -3.62
C ALA A 106 14.01 3.17 -3.56
N GLN A 107 14.62 3.57 -4.68
CA GLN A 107 15.45 4.78 -4.72
C GLN A 107 14.61 6.06 -4.56
N ALA A 108 13.39 6.11 -5.11
CA ALA A 108 12.47 7.22 -4.91
C ALA A 108 12.10 7.41 -3.43
N VAL A 109 11.87 6.31 -2.70
CA VAL A 109 11.69 6.35 -1.24
C VAL A 109 12.93 6.89 -0.53
N LEU A 110 14.13 6.48 -0.94
CA LEU A 110 15.37 6.97 -0.35
C LEU A 110 15.56 8.48 -0.55
N HIS A 111 15.36 8.98 -1.77
CA HIS A 111 15.39 10.42 -2.04
C HIS A 111 14.33 11.15 -1.20
N GLY A 112 13.13 10.59 -1.10
CA GLY A 112 12.07 11.07 -0.21
C GLY A 112 12.54 11.28 1.23
N ILE A 113 13.08 10.22 1.84
CA ILE A 113 13.49 10.23 3.25
C ILE A 113 14.76 11.05 3.50
N LEU A 114 15.73 11.02 2.58
CA LEU A 114 17.06 11.58 2.79
C LEU A 114 17.21 13.03 2.33
N GLU A 115 16.44 13.46 1.32
CA GLU A 115 16.64 14.75 0.66
C GLU A 115 15.40 15.64 0.68
N LEU A 116 14.21 15.06 0.56
CA LEU A 116 12.97 15.81 0.27
C LEU A 116 12.16 16.13 1.52
N MET A 117 12.13 15.23 2.50
CA MET A 117 11.35 15.41 3.72
C MET A 117 12.16 16.12 4.82
N PRO A 118 11.53 17.02 5.61
CA PRO A 118 12.21 17.76 6.66
C PRO A 118 12.59 16.90 7.88
N ARG A 119 11.92 15.76 8.04
CA ARG A 119 12.16 14.74 9.06
C ARG A 119 11.69 13.39 8.52
N ARG A 120 11.99 12.33 9.26
CA ARG A 120 11.49 10.98 8.96
C ARG A 120 9.96 11.00 8.77
N PRO A 121 9.43 10.31 7.75
CA PRO A 121 7.99 10.13 7.59
C PRO A 121 7.38 9.40 8.79
N ASP A 122 6.14 9.78 9.13
CA ASP A 122 5.30 9.06 10.08
C ASP A 122 4.67 7.82 9.42
N LEU A 123 4.54 7.83 8.08
CA LEU A 123 4.06 6.71 7.28
C LEU A 123 4.67 6.77 5.87
N VAL A 124 5.06 5.61 5.33
CA VAL A 124 5.36 5.44 3.89
C VAL A 124 4.22 4.66 3.24
N VAL A 125 3.69 5.17 2.13
CA VAL A 125 2.67 4.48 1.33
C VAL A 125 3.20 4.27 -0.09
N ALA A 126 3.09 3.04 -0.58
CA ALA A 126 3.38 2.69 -1.96
C ALA A 126 2.09 2.20 -2.65
N GLY A 127 1.69 2.87 -3.73
CA GLY A 127 0.50 2.54 -4.50
C GLY A 127 -0.31 3.77 -4.94
N ILE A 128 -1.54 3.60 -5.41
CA ILE A 128 -2.20 2.30 -5.63
C ILE A 128 -1.72 1.69 -6.94
N ASN A 129 -1.21 0.46 -6.87
CA ASN A 129 -0.69 -0.27 -8.03
C ASN A 129 -1.82 -0.75 -8.97
N TYR A 130 -1.55 -0.75 -10.27
CA TYR A 130 -2.34 -1.50 -11.25
C TYR A 130 -2.00 -3.00 -11.14
N GLY A 131 -2.98 -3.81 -10.74
CA GLY A 131 -2.82 -5.25 -10.58
C GLY A 131 -2.46 -5.62 -9.14
N GLU A 132 -3.04 -6.72 -8.71
CA GLU A 132 -2.82 -7.32 -7.41
C GLU A 132 -1.39 -7.87 -7.27
N ASN A 133 -0.86 -7.91 -6.04
CA ASN A 133 0.46 -8.45 -5.75
C ASN A 133 0.31 -9.70 -4.90
N LEU A 134 -0.04 -10.84 -5.48
CA LEU A 134 -0.35 -12.05 -4.68
C LEU A 134 0.83 -13.01 -4.55
N THR A 135 0.74 -13.90 -3.56
CA THR A 135 1.64 -15.04 -3.30
C THR A 135 3.03 -14.65 -2.82
N VAL A 136 3.90 -15.64 -2.59
CA VAL A 136 5.33 -15.40 -2.32
C VAL A 136 6.07 -14.65 -3.44
N SER A 137 5.48 -14.50 -4.63
CA SER A 137 6.03 -13.73 -5.75
C SER A 137 6.06 -12.21 -5.49
N ILE A 138 5.51 -11.72 -4.38
CA ILE A 138 5.53 -10.29 -4.01
C ILE A 138 6.93 -9.65 -3.98
N THR A 139 8.00 -10.45 -3.90
CA THR A 139 9.38 -9.95 -3.93
C THR A 139 9.77 -9.34 -5.28
N ILE A 140 9.00 -9.62 -6.34
CA ILE A 140 9.14 -9.04 -7.68
C ILE A 140 8.51 -7.64 -7.74
N SER A 141 7.51 -7.35 -6.89
CA SER A 141 6.73 -6.12 -6.92
C SER A 141 7.57 -4.89 -6.56
N GLY A 142 7.53 -3.86 -7.42
CA GLY A 142 8.15 -2.57 -7.13
C GLY A 142 7.38 -1.81 -6.04
N THR A 143 6.05 -1.85 -6.07
CA THR A 143 5.19 -1.28 -5.03
C THR A 143 5.50 -1.88 -3.65
N VAL A 144 5.56 -3.22 -3.51
CA VAL A 144 5.92 -3.85 -2.21
C VAL A 144 7.37 -3.55 -1.85
N GLY A 145 8.28 -3.55 -2.83
CA GLY A 145 9.69 -3.20 -2.62
C GLY A 145 9.89 -1.78 -2.07
N ALA A 146 9.12 -0.81 -2.55
CA ALA A 146 9.13 0.56 -2.05
C ALA A 146 8.63 0.65 -0.59
N ALA A 147 7.53 -0.01 -0.25
CA ALA A 147 7.03 -0.05 1.12
C ALA A 147 8.05 -0.71 2.07
N LEU A 148 8.66 -1.83 1.67
CA LEU A 148 9.75 -2.48 2.41
C LEU A 148 10.96 -1.56 2.59
N GLN A 149 11.24 -0.68 1.61
CA GLN A 149 12.32 0.29 1.72
C GLN A 149 12.03 1.36 2.78
N GLY A 150 10.79 1.84 2.86
CA GLY A 150 10.35 2.74 3.94
C GLY A 150 10.48 2.09 5.32
N ALA A 151 10.07 0.82 5.41
CA ALA A 151 10.13 0.04 6.65
C ALA A 151 11.57 -0.22 7.10
N ALA A 152 12.52 -0.36 6.18
CA ALA A 152 13.92 -0.51 6.54
C ALA A 152 14.56 0.76 7.11
N TYR A 153 13.95 1.91 6.85
CA TYR A 153 14.27 3.18 7.52
C TYR A 153 13.37 3.39 8.76
N GLY A 154 12.67 2.33 9.17
CA GLY A 154 11.81 2.13 10.34
C GLY A 154 10.57 3.01 10.39
N ALA A 155 10.13 3.56 9.27
CA ALA A 155 8.80 4.13 9.17
C ALA A 155 7.78 2.99 9.04
N PRO A 156 6.61 3.07 9.68
CA PRO A 156 5.48 2.23 9.32
C PRO A 156 5.21 2.34 7.81
N SER A 157 4.86 1.22 7.18
CA SER A 157 4.72 1.16 5.73
C SER A 157 3.47 0.45 5.28
N LEU A 158 2.87 0.96 4.22
CA LEU A 158 1.67 0.45 3.57
C LEU A 158 1.95 0.22 2.07
N ALA A 159 1.63 -0.95 1.55
CA ALA A 159 1.58 -1.23 0.11
C ALA A 159 0.14 -1.50 -0.30
N VAL A 160 -0.38 -0.81 -1.32
CA VAL A 160 -1.76 -0.99 -1.78
C VAL A 160 -1.82 -1.31 -3.28
N SER A 161 -2.64 -2.27 -3.64
CA SER A 161 -2.82 -2.76 -5.01
C SER A 161 -4.29 -2.99 -5.32
N LEU A 162 -4.71 -2.67 -6.54
CA LEU A 162 -6.07 -2.91 -7.04
C LEU A 162 -6.03 -4.03 -8.07
N GLU A 163 -6.86 -5.05 -7.91
CA GLU A 163 -7.10 -6.04 -8.96
C GLU A 163 -7.66 -5.33 -10.19
N VAL A 164 -7.02 -5.52 -11.35
CA VAL A 164 -7.49 -5.02 -12.63
C VAL A 164 -7.33 -6.13 -13.69
N PRO A 165 -8.00 -6.05 -14.85
CA PRO A 165 -7.71 -6.96 -15.95
C PRO A 165 -6.26 -6.83 -16.42
N GLN A 166 -5.63 -7.95 -16.81
CA GLN A 166 -4.20 -8.02 -17.12
C GLN A 166 -3.78 -7.04 -18.23
N GLU A 167 -4.67 -6.76 -19.20
CA GLU A 167 -4.42 -5.80 -20.26
C GLU A 167 -4.20 -4.36 -19.77
N TYR A 168 -4.54 -4.05 -18.51
CA TYR A 168 -4.40 -2.73 -17.92
C TYR A 168 -3.16 -2.54 -17.03
N PHE A 169 -2.36 -3.59 -16.80
CA PHE A 169 -1.24 -3.55 -15.84
C PHE A 169 -0.19 -2.48 -16.18
N GLU A 170 -0.04 -2.10 -17.45
CA GLU A 170 1.00 -1.17 -17.91
C GLU A 170 0.47 0.01 -18.75
N THR A 171 -0.84 0.21 -18.80
CA THR A 171 -1.46 1.10 -19.80
C THR A 171 -1.78 2.51 -19.30
N TYR A 172 -1.58 2.80 -18.01
CA TYR A 172 -2.04 4.04 -17.35
C TYR A 172 -3.51 4.37 -17.65
N SER A 173 -4.35 3.34 -17.85
CA SER A 173 -5.73 3.56 -18.25
C SER A 173 -6.46 4.39 -17.21
N THR A 174 -7.09 5.47 -17.68
CA THR A 174 -7.95 6.34 -16.88
C THR A 174 -9.38 5.79 -16.75
N GLU A 175 -9.65 4.62 -17.33
CA GLU A 175 -10.92 3.90 -17.17
C GLU A 175 -10.99 3.12 -15.86
N ILE A 176 -9.85 2.88 -15.20
CA ILE A 176 -9.78 2.20 -13.92
C ILE A 176 -10.20 3.17 -12.80
N ASP A 177 -11.24 2.79 -12.06
CA ASP A 177 -11.68 3.52 -10.88
C ASP A 177 -10.91 3.05 -9.63
N PHE A 178 -10.05 3.93 -9.11
CA PHE A 178 -9.29 3.70 -7.89
C PHE A 178 -10.02 4.11 -6.61
N SER A 179 -11.26 4.62 -6.69
CA SER A 179 -11.96 5.21 -5.54
C SER A 179 -12.07 4.27 -4.33
N VAL A 180 -12.39 2.99 -4.56
CA VAL A 180 -12.52 2.00 -3.49
C VAL A 180 -11.16 1.61 -2.92
N ALA A 181 -10.13 1.45 -3.76
CA ALA A 181 -8.78 1.19 -3.28
C ALA A 181 -8.20 2.39 -2.51
N ALA A 182 -8.54 3.62 -2.91
CA ALA A 182 -8.19 4.86 -2.22
C ALA A 182 -8.89 4.94 -0.85
N HIS A 183 -10.14 4.51 -0.76
CA HIS A 183 -10.84 4.35 0.52
C HIS A 183 -10.09 3.41 1.47
N PHE A 184 -9.73 2.20 1.03
CA PHE A 184 -8.95 1.27 1.86
C PHE A 184 -7.54 1.77 2.16
N THR A 185 -6.92 2.52 1.24
CA THR A 185 -5.64 3.18 1.46
C THR A 185 -5.71 4.13 2.65
N ALA A 186 -6.67 5.06 2.65
CA ALA A 186 -6.87 5.97 3.79
C ALA A 186 -7.23 5.22 5.07
N PHE A 187 -8.10 4.21 4.99
CA PHE A 187 -8.52 3.40 6.14
C PHE A 187 -7.33 2.75 6.86
N PHE A 188 -6.47 2.03 6.13
CA PHE A 188 -5.31 1.38 6.76
C PHE A 188 -4.18 2.36 7.10
N ALA A 189 -4.02 3.45 6.34
CA ALA A 189 -3.09 4.51 6.70
C ALA A 189 -3.46 5.18 8.03
N GLU A 190 -4.73 5.53 8.23
CA GLU A 190 -5.23 6.10 9.47
C GLU A 190 -5.02 5.13 10.66
N MET A 191 -5.29 3.84 10.46
CA MET A 191 -5.02 2.84 11.48
C MET A 191 -3.52 2.78 11.86
N LEU A 192 -2.62 2.77 10.89
CA LEU A 192 -1.17 2.74 11.14
C LEU A 192 -0.67 4.00 11.84
N LEU A 193 -1.17 5.18 11.46
CA LEU A 193 -0.81 6.45 12.08
C LEU A 193 -1.26 6.56 13.54
N ASN A 194 -2.35 5.88 13.90
CA ASN A 194 -2.95 5.93 15.24
C ASN A 194 -2.64 4.70 16.12
N SER A 195 -1.74 3.82 15.67
CA SER A 195 -1.37 2.60 16.40
C SER A 195 0.09 2.63 16.84
N GLU A 196 0.37 1.98 17.97
CA GLU A 196 1.75 1.59 18.30
C GLU A 196 2.29 0.61 17.25
N PRO A 197 3.60 0.63 16.94
CA PRO A 197 4.19 -0.31 16.00
C PRO A 197 3.88 -1.77 16.34
N PHE A 198 3.34 -2.51 15.38
CA PHE A 198 3.07 -3.93 15.52
C PHE A 198 4.38 -4.71 15.53
N LYS A 199 4.61 -5.52 16.56
CA LYS A 199 5.81 -6.35 16.66
C LYS A 199 5.89 -7.33 15.48
N GLU A 200 7.06 -7.39 14.84
CA GLU A 200 7.36 -8.27 13.69
C GLU A 200 6.52 -7.98 12.44
N VAL A 201 5.91 -6.80 12.35
CA VAL A 201 5.20 -6.33 11.14
C VAL A 201 5.84 -5.03 10.67
N ASP A 202 6.56 -5.14 9.57
CA ASP A 202 7.29 -4.02 8.96
C ASP A 202 6.45 -3.32 7.90
N VAL A 203 5.60 -4.07 7.18
CA VAL A 203 4.72 -3.54 6.13
C VAL A 203 3.34 -4.19 6.25
N LEU A 204 2.27 -3.39 6.17
CA LEU A 204 0.95 -3.91 5.82
C LEU A 204 0.77 -3.84 4.31
N LYS A 205 0.47 -5.00 3.70
CA LYS A 205 0.15 -5.10 2.29
C LYS A 205 -1.35 -5.31 2.12
N VAL A 206 -1.97 -4.54 1.25
CA VAL A 206 -3.41 -4.52 1.01
C VAL A 206 -3.68 -4.73 -0.48
N ASP A 207 -4.43 -5.78 -0.80
CA ASP A 207 -4.95 -6.00 -2.16
C ASP A 207 -6.47 -5.87 -2.15
N VAL A 208 -6.99 -5.12 -3.11
CA VAL A 208 -8.40 -4.76 -3.21
C VAL A 208 -9.01 -5.41 -4.45
N PRO A 209 -10.06 -6.25 -4.31
CA PRO A 209 -10.77 -6.82 -5.45
C PRO A 209 -11.37 -5.74 -6.36
N CYS A 210 -11.44 -6.02 -7.67
CA CYS A 210 -11.94 -5.04 -8.65
C CYS A 210 -13.43 -4.69 -8.48
N ASP A 211 -14.20 -5.56 -7.84
CA ASP A 211 -15.63 -5.43 -7.52
C ASP A 211 -15.87 -5.01 -6.07
N ALA A 212 -14.81 -4.63 -5.34
CA ALA A 212 -14.94 -4.21 -3.96
C ALA A 212 -15.77 -2.93 -3.85
N THR A 213 -16.39 -2.77 -2.69
CA THR A 213 -17.07 -1.54 -2.24
C THR A 213 -16.42 -1.09 -0.93
N PRO A 214 -16.68 0.13 -0.44
CA PRO A 214 -16.23 0.55 0.88
C PRO A 214 -16.71 -0.35 2.04
N GLN A 215 -17.77 -1.16 1.82
CA GLN A 215 -18.30 -2.11 2.80
C GLN A 215 -17.76 -3.53 2.61
N THR A 216 -16.93 -3.78 1.59
CA THR A 216 -16.34 -5.10 1.37
C THR A 216 -15.51 -5.50 2.59
N PRO A 217 -15.77 -6.67 3.19
CA PRO A 217 -15.02 -7.11 4.35
C PRO A 217 -13.55 -7.31 3.98
N TRP A 218 -12.66 -6.97 4.91
CA TRP A 218 -11.24 -7.28 4.83
C TRP A 218 -10.90 -8.43 5.77
N ARG A 219 -9.79 -9.12 5.49
CA ARG A 219 -9.28 -10.17 6.37
C ARG A 219 -7.76 -10.17 6.42
N LEU A 220 -7.22 -10.57 7.56
CA LEU A 220 -5.80 -10.92 7.65
C LEU A 220 -5.53 -12.19 6.85
N THR A 221 -4.44 -12.15 6.09
CA THR A 221 -4.01 -13.25 5.22
C THR A 221 -2.53 -13.54 5.39
N ARG A 222 -2.11 -14.71 4.93
CA ARG A 222 -0.71 -14.99 4.62
C ARG A 222 -0.51 -15.07 3.11
N LEU A 223 0.74 -14.94 2.67
CA LEU A 223 1.09 -15.20 1.28
C LEU A 223 0.85 -16.67 0.94
N SER A 224 0.11 -16.93 -0.14
CA SER A 224 0.02 -18.28 -0.71
C SER A 224 1.39 -18.73 -1.22
N ARG A 225 1.68 -20.02 -1.06
CA ARG A 225 2.84 -20.67 -1.69
C ARG A 225 2.51 -21.28 -3.04
N HIS A 226 1.23 -21.32 -3.41
CA HIS A 226 0.81 -21.80 -4.71
C HIS A 226 1.06 -20.72 -5.76
N PRO A 227 1.72 -21.05 -6.88
CA PRO A 227 1.95 -20.10 -7.94
C PRO A 227 0.62 -19.57 -8.50
N TYR A 228 0.52 -18.25 -8.62
CA TYR A 228 -0.62 -17.55 -9.21
C TYR A 228 -0.25 -16.99 -10.60
N TYR A 229 0.91 -16.35 -10.70
CA TYR A 229 1.54 -15.99 -11.97
C TYR A 229 2.45 -17.13 -12.43
N ILE A 230 2.14 -17.73 -13.59
CA ILE A 230 2.93 -18.81 -14.19
C ILE A 230 3.70 -18.25 -15.39
N PRO A 231 5.04 -18.22 -15.36
CA PRO A 231 5.83 -17.82 -16.52
C PRO A 231 5.55 -18.74 -17.71
N VAL A 232 5.41 -18.15 -18.89
CA VAL A 232 5.26 -18.87 -20.15
C VAL A 232 6.50 -18.72 -21.01
N ILE A 233 6.77 -19.74 -21.83
CA ILE A 233 7.94 -19.74 -22.71
C ILE A 233 7.81 -18.61 -23.75
N PRO A 234 8.81 -17.70 -23.86
CA PRO A 234 8.79 -16.64 -24.86
C PRO A 234 8.73 -17.21 -26.29
N ARG A 235 7.87 -16.64 -27.13
CA ARG A 235 7.75 -17.04 -28.53
C ARG A 235 8.83 -16.34 -29.36
N ARG A 236 9.85 -17.08 -29.78
CA ARG A 236 10.90 -16.64 -30.72
C ARG A 236 11.32 -17.75 -31.66
N LYS A 237 11.84 -17.39 -32.84
CA LYS A 237 12.40 -18.32 -33.82
C LYS A 237 13.90 -18.50 -33.64
N GLN A 238 14.60 -17.44 -33.22
CA GLN A 238 16.04 -17.44 -32.98
C GLN A 238 16.33 -16.93 -31.55
N LEU A 239 17.45 -17.36 -30.97
CA LEU A 239 17.76 -17.06 -29.56
C LEU A 239 18.07 -15.58 -29.30
N ASP A 240 18.58 -14.88 -30.31
CA ASP A 240 18.93 -13.46 -30.31
C ASP A 240 17.75 -12.52 -30.61
N GLU A 241 16.57 -13.06 -30.93
CA GLU A 241 15.34 -12.29 -31.05
C GLU A 241 14.86 -11.82 -29.67
N SER A 242 14.40 -10.57 -29.61
CA SER A 242 13.71 -10.02 -28.44
C SER A 242 12.42 -10.79 -28.19
N ALA A 243 12.33 -11.42 -27.03
CA ALA A 243 11.14 -12.12 -26.58
C ALA A 243 11.11 -12.07 -25.05
N PRO A 244 10.39 -11.11 -24.44
CA PRO A 244 10.27 -11.03 -22.99
C PRO A 244 9.60 -12.29 -22.44
N VAL A 245 9.91 -12.61 -21.18
CA VAL A 245 9.18 -13.65 -20.45
C VAL A 245 7.81 -13.11 -20.11
N ASP A 246 6.80 -13.77 -20.63
CA ASP A 246 5.40 -13.46 -20.35
C ASP A 246 4.88 -14.39 -19.25
N TYR A 247 3.66 -14.17 -18.77
CA TYR A 247 3.02 -15.00 -17.75
C TYR A 247 1.53 -15.13 -18.00
N GLN A 248 0.94 -16.14 -17.38
CA GLN A 248 -0.50 -16.32 -17.31
C GLN A 248 -0.94 -16.44 -15.85
N ILE A 249 -2.14 -15.91 -15.56
CA ILE A 249 -2.78 -16.08 -14.25
C ILE A 249 -3.46 -17.45 -14.23
N VAL A 250 -3.08 -18.30 -13.27
CA VAL A 250 -3.69 -19.63 -13.08
C VAL A 250 -4.27 -19.71 -11.67
N LEU A 251 -5.54 -20.10 -11.59
CA LEU A 251 -6.25 -20.33 -10.35
C LEU A 251 -6.61 -21.81 -10.24
N ASP A 252 -6.00 -22.50 -9.27
CA ASP A 252 -6.37 -23.86 -8.89
C ASP A 252 -7.00 -23.82 -7.49
N GLU A 253 -8.30 -23.53 -7.44
CA GLU A 253 -9.04 -23.31 -6.19
C GLU A 253 -8.92 -24.50 -5.21
N ALA A 254 -8.77 -25.72 -5.72
CA ALA A 254 -8.66 -26.92 -4.90
C ALA A 254 -7.36 -26.99 -4.10
N LYS A 255 -6.34 -26.21 -4.47
CA LYS A 255 -5.04 -26.14 -3.78
C LYS A 255 -4.90 -24.91 -2.90
N LEU A 256 -5.78 -23.92 -3.03
CA LEU A 256 -5.64 -22.66 -2.32
C LEU A 256 -5.84 -22.85 -0.83
N GLU A 257 -4.99 -22.17 -0.07
CA GLU A 257 -5.10 -22.23 1.38
C GLU A 257 -6.14 -21.20 1.85
N ALA A 258 -7.06 -21.60 2.71
CA ALA A 258 -8.23 -20.79 3.09
C ALA A 258 -7.87 -19.47 3.80
N ASP A 259 -6.66 -19.36 4.35
CA ASP A 259 -6.08 -18.19 5.00
C ASP A 259 -5.12 -17.39 4.10
N SER A 260 -5.04 -17.74 2.81
CA SER A 260 -4.15 -17.06 1.86
C SER A 260 -4.75 -15.78 1.26
N ASP A 261 -3.85 -14.91 0.81
CA ASP A 261 -4.14 -13.73 0.01
C ASP A 261 -4.88 -14.05 -1.30
N VAL A 262 -4.45 -15.10 -2.00
CA VAL A 262 -5.13 -15.57 -3.24
C VAL A 262 -6.56 -16.00 -2.95
N TYR A 263 -6.79 -16.79 -1.90
CA TYR A 263 -8.14 -17.21 -1.54
C TYR A 263 -9.04 -16.02 -1.19
N ALA A 264 -8.52 -15.08 -0.38
CA ALA A 264 -9.24 -13.87 -0.01
C ALA A 264 -9.71 -13.08 -1.23
N MET A 265 -8.78 -12.84 -2.17
CA MET A 265 -9.04 -12.03 -3.36
C MET A 265 -9.89 -12.75 -4.40
N ARG A 266 -9.57 -14.01 -4.72
CA ARG A 266 -10.09 -14.70 -5.90
C ARG A 266 -11.29 -15.58 -5.63
N VAL A 267 -11.48 -16.01 -4.38
CA VAL A 267 -12.60 -16.89 -4.00
C VAL A 267 -13.56 -16.16 -3.07
N ALA A 268 -13.06 -15.57 -1.99
CA ALA A 268 -13.92 -14.91 -1.00
C ALA A 268 -14.36 -13.49 -1.43
N ARG A 269 -13.69 -12.89 -2.42
CA ARG A 269 -13.89 -11.48 -2.87
C ARG A 269 -13.81 -10.49 -1.70
N GLN A 270 -12.81 -10.68 -0.85
CA GLN A 270 -12.52 -9.86 0.33
C GLN A 270 -11.21 -9.11 0.15
N VAL A 271 -11.09 -7.93 0.77
CA VAL A 271 -9.81 -7.21 0.80
C VAL A 271 -8.79 -8.03 1.59
N SER A 272 -7.67 -8.35 0.96
CA SER A 272 -6.59 -9.11 1.59
C SER A 272 -5.66 -8.17 2.32
N VAL A 273 -5.41 -8.42 3.60
CA VAL A 273 -4.46 -7.65 4.43
C VAL A 273 -3.36 -8.59 4.91
N THR A 274 -2.17 -8.50 4.32
CA THR A 274 -1.05 -9.36 4.64
C THR A 274 0.01 -8.59 5.43
N PRO A 275 0.28 -8.93 6.70
CA PRO A 275 1.43 -8.40 7.42
C PRO A 275 2.72 -9.03 6.89
N LEU A 276 3.69 -8.20 6.54
CA LEU A 276 5.00 -8.62 6.04
C LEU A 276 6.11 -8.18 6.99
N SER A 277 7.20 -8.96 7.00
CA SER A 277 8.43 -8.60 7.70
C SER A 277 9.61 -8.55 6.74
N LEU A 278 10.57 -7.69 7.07
CA LEU A 278 11.90 -7.61 6.47
C LEU A 278 12.80 -8.77 6.88
N ASP A 279 12.52 -9.43 7.99
CA ASP A 279 13.26 -10.60 8.43
C ASP A 279 12.86 -11.83 7.60
N LEU A 280 13.69 -12.13 6.58
CA LEU A 280 13.55 -13.32 5.75
C LEU A 280 14.21 -14.56 6.37
N THR A 281 14.70 -14.48 7.60
CA THR A 281 15.23 -15.64 8.32
C THR A 281 14.13 -16.70 8.44
N SER A 282 14.43 -17.92 7.98
CA SER A 282 13.49 -19.03 8.07
C SER A 282 13.10 -19.29 9.52
N ARG A 283 11.80 -19.52 9.78
CA ARG A 283 11.23 -19.77 11.12
C ARG A 283 11.56 -21.17 11.68
N VAL A 284 12.65 -21.77 11.21
CA VAL A 284 13.14 -23.08 11.67
C VAL A 284 13.91 -22.93 12.98
N ASP A 285 14.08 -24.02 13.73
CA ASP A 285 15.04 -24.04 14.83
C ASP A 285 16.46 -24.02 14.26
N LEU A 286 17.15 -22.89 14.45
CA LEU A 286 18.51 -22.68 13.93
C LEU A 286 19.53 -23.65 14.54
N ARG A 287 19.35 -24.05 15.81
CA ARG A 287 20.27 -24.99 16.47
C ARG A 287 20.08 -26.41 15.96
N GLU A 288 18.84 -26.81 15.73
CA GLU A 288 18.53 -28.09 15.14
C GLU A 288 19.07 -28.19 13.72
N LEU A 289 18.82 -27.16 12.89
CA LEU A 289 19.33 -27.10 11.53
C LEU A 289 20.85 -27.11 11.50
N GLU A 290 21.51 -26.33 12.36
CA GLU A 290 22.97 -26.32 12.47
C GLU A 290 23.53 -27.71 12.80
N ARG A 291 22.99 -28.37 13.83
CA ARG A 291 23.40 -29.73 14.21
C ARG A 291 23.27 -30.69 13.03
N HIS A 292 22.12 -30.71 12.36
CA HIS A 292 21.88 -31.59 11.21
C HIS A 292 22.85 -31.34 10.05
N LEU A 293 23.22 -30.08 9.80
CA LEU A 293 24.19 -29.73 8.76
C LEU A 293 25.62 -30.15 9.14
N ARG A 294 25.99 -30.02 10.43
CA ARG A 294 27.33 -30.43 10.92
C ARG A 294 27.49 -31.95 10.95
N ASP A 295 26.47 -32.69 11.35
CA ASP A 295 26.48 -34.15 11.43
C ASP A 295 26.63 -34.82 10.06
N LYS A 296 26.30 -34.14 8.95
CA LYS A 296 26.51 -34.65 7.58
C LYS A 296 27.95 -34.53 7.07
N VAL A 297 28.80 -33.78 7.77
CA VAL A 297 30.18 -33.49 7.38
C VAL A 297 31.19 -34.29 8.23
N GLY A 298 30.72 -34.98 9.29
CA GLY A 298 31.51 -35.88 10.14
C GLY A 298 31.26 -37.35 9.85
#